data_AF-A0A7W3T8P1-F1
#
_entry.id   AF-A0A7W3T8P1-F1
#
_cell.length_a   1.000
_cell.length_b   1.000
_cell.length_c   1.000
_cell.angle_alpha   90.00
_cell.angle_beta   90.00
_cell.angle_gamma   90.00
#
_symmetry.space_group_name_H-M   'P 1'
#
loop_
_entity.id
_entity.type
_entity.pdbx_description
1 polymer ?
#
loop_
_entity_poly.entity_id
_entity_poly.type
_entity_poly.pdbx_seq_one_letter_code
_entity_poly.pdbx_strand_id
1 'polypeptide(L)'
;MTFALDDHWVWDFWIADSGDLFHLFYLHAPRSLGDPDLRHRNAVIGHAVSTDLRTWSDRGPVLGPGGPGAFDETATWTGSVVRGPDGVWRMFYTGSRFPDAGSASNIETIGVARSTDLVTWERSPAALTTADPLRYETLAEGTWHEEAWRDPWVFPDPSGDGWHMLITARTGRDTPGADGRVPADPRDRGVVGHATSPDLEVWTVREPLSAPGAGFAHLEVPQSVTVDGRHLLLFSCDTAHLAGERRGE
;
A
#
# COMPACT_ATOMS: atom_id res chain seq x y z
N MET A 1 3.95 -15.78 -20.26
CA MET A 1 2.57 -15.26 -20.18
C MET A 1 2.47 -14.51 -18.86
N THR A 2 1.73 -13.40 -18.83
CA THR A 2 1.43 -12.70 -17.56
C THR A 2 0.56 -13.60 -16.70
N PHE A 3 0.77 -13.63 -15.38
CA PHE A 3 -0.13 -14.33 -14.48
C PHE A 3 -1.54 -13.73 -14.56
N ALA A 4 -2.55 -14.58 -14.74
CA ALA A 4 -3.94 -14.17 -14.86
C ALA A 4 -4.84 -15.32 -14.40
N LEU A 5 -6.05 -14.96 -13.97
CA LEU A 5 -7.12 -15.89 -13.62
C LEU A 5 -8.30 -15.64 -14.57
N ASP A 6 -8.97 -16.72 -14.98
CA ASP A 6 -10.05 -16.65 -15.98
C ASP A 6 -11.30 -15.94 -15.43
N ASP A 7 -11.60 -16.15 -14.16
CA ASP A 7 -12.81 -15.73 -13.46
C ASP A 7 -12.58 -14.58 -12.46
N HIS A 8 -11.35 -14.07 -12.36
CA HIS A 8 -11.01 -12.94 -11.48
C HIS A 8 -10.36 -11.79 -12.26
N TRP A 9 -10.59 -10.56 -11.79
CA TRP A 9 -9.66 -9.47 -12.06
C TRP A 9 -8.45 -9.66 -11.16
N VAL A 10 -7.25 -9.51 -11.72
CA VAL A 10 -5.97 -9.56 -11.00
C VAL A 10 -5.24 -8.26 -11.33
N TRP A 11 -4.74 -7.55 -10.32
CA TRP A 11 -4.05 -6.28 -10.52
C TRP A 11 -2.75 -6.20 -9.72
N ASP A 12 -2.63 -5.26 -8.78
CA ASP A 12 -1.41 -4.97 -8.03
C ASP A 12 -0.78 -6.25 -7.49
N PHE A 13 0.55 -6.30 -7.57
CA PHE A 13 1.30 -7.46 -7.15
C PHE A 13 2.65 -7.09 -6.57
N TRP A 14 3.18 -7.97 -5.74
CA TRP A 14 4.53 -7.88 -5.19
C TRP A 14 5.13 -9.29 -5.06
N ILE A 15 6.46 -9.36 -4.97
CA ILE A 15 7.20 -10.63 -4.98
C ILE A 15 8.04 -10.76 -3.72
N ALA A 16 8.08 -11.97 -3.15
CA ALA A 16 9.10 -12.40 -2.20
C ALA A 16 9.94 -13.53 -2.81
N ASP A 17 11.24 -13.51 -2.58
CA ASP A 17 12.17 -14.55 -3.01
C ASP A 17 12.65 -15.35 -1.80
N SER A 18 12.29 -16.64 -1.76
CA SER A 18 12.71 -17.55 -0.69
C SER A 18 14.09 -18.18 -0.91
N GLY A 19 14.69 -17.99 -2.09
CA GLY A 19 15.89 -18.67 -2.57
C GLY A 19 15.59 -19.92 -3.39
N ASP A 20 14.49 -20.62 -3.11
CA ASP A 20 14.04 -21.81 -3.85
C ASP A 20 12.88 -21.51 -4.81
N LEU A 21 11.97 -20.63 -4.38
CA LEU A 21 10.79 -20.18 -5.10
C LEU A 21 10.62 -18.67 -5.03
N PHE A 22 10.10 -18.10 -6.11
CA PHE A 22 9.48 -16.79 -6.10
C PHE A 22 8.01 -16.93 -5.69
N HIS A 23 7.59 -16.11 -4.75
CA HIS A 23 6.22 -16.01 -4.26
C HIS A 23 5.64 -14.70 -4.77
N LEU A 24 4.64 -14.79 -5.64
CA LEU A 24 3.84 -13.66 -6.11
C LEU A 24 2.64 -13.51 -5.20
N PHE A 25 2.48 -12.35 -4.61
CA PHE A 25 1.25 -11.93 -3.96
C PHE A 25 0.57 -10.92 -4.86
N TYR A 26 -0.75 -10.98 -4.95
CA TYR A 26 -1.52 -10.13 -5.86
C TYR A 26 -2.90 -9.84 -5.32
N LEU A 27 -3.47 -8.73 -5.75
CA LEU A 27 -4.86 -8.41 -5.48
C LEU A 27 -5.76 -9.04 -6.54
N HIS A 28 -6.85 -9.65 -6.09
CA HIS A 28 -7.88 -10.17 -6.98
C HIS A 28 -9.29 -10.02 -6.41
N ALA A 29 -10.27 -10.00 -7.31
CA ALA A 29 -11.70 -10.04 -6.99
C ALA A 29 -12.46 -10.75 -8.13
N PRO A 30 -13.58 -11.42 -7.83
CA PRO A 30 -14.28 -12.24 -8.81
C PRO A 30 -15.00 -11.39 -9.86
N ARG A 31 -14.90 -11.79 -11.14
CA ARG A 31 -15.61 -11.14 -12.26
C ARG A 31 -17.12 -11.32 -12.19
N SER A 32 -17.61 -12.22 -11.35
CA SER A 32 -19.05 -12.41 -11.09
C SER A 32 -19.71 -11.18 -10.45
N LEU A 33 -18.93 -10.22 -9.94
CA LEU A 33 -19.41 -8.90 -9.52
C LEU A 33 -19.99 -8.08 -10.69
N GLY A 34 -19.62 -8.40 -11.93
CA GLY A 34 -20.10 -7.75 -13.15
C GLY A 34 -19.46 -6.38 -13.41
N ASP A 35 -19.50 -5.50 -12.43
CA ASP A 35 -18.87 -4.17 -12.47
C ASP A 35 -17.42 -4.22 -11.96
N PRO A 36 -16.41 -3.91 -12.79
CA PRO A 36 -15.00 -3.93 -12.38
C PRO A 36 -14.67 -2.92 -11.29
N ASP A 37 -15.42 -1.84 -11.10
CA ASP A 37 -15.11 -0.84 -10.07
C ASP A 37 -15.38 -1.38 -8.66
N LEU A 38 -16.27 -2.38 -8.55
CA LEU A 38 -16.53 -3.10 -7.30
C LEU A 38 -15.34 -3.94 -6.83
N ARG A 39 -14.33 -4.18 -7.67
CA ARG A 39 -13.17 -5.03 -7.33
C ARG A 39 -12.39 -4.50 -6.13
N HIS A 40 -12.26 -3.19 -5.97
CA HIS A 40 -11.47 -2.57 -4.90
C HIS A 40 -12.05 -2.91 -3.53
N ARG A 41 -13.38 -2.77 -3.38
CA ARG A 41 -14.07 -3.11 -2.13
C ARG A 41 -14.13 -4.62 -1.85
N ASN A 42 -13.91 -5.46 -2.86
CA ASN A 42 -13.98 -6.91 -2.75
C ASN A 42 -12.60 -7.56 -2.90
N ALA A 43 -11.53 -6.78 -2.75
CA ALA A 43 -10.18 -7.25 -2.97
C ALA A 43 -9.72 -8.19 -1.85
N VAL A 44 -9.04 -9.25 -2.28
CA VAL A 44 -8.37 -10.24 -1.44
C VAL A 44 -6.94 -10.36 -1.92
N ILE A 45 -6.01 -10.72 -1.03
CA ILE A 45 -4.63 -11.04 -1.40
C ILE A 45 -4.56 -12.54 -1.73
N GLY A 46 -4.20 -12.83 -2.98
CA GLY A 46 -3.87 -14.16 -3.49
C GLY A 46 -2.38 -14.45 -3.49
N HIS A 47 -2.03 -15.71 -3.73
CA HIS A 47 -0.65 -16.20 -3.78
C HIS A 47 -0.44 -17.13 -4.96
N ALA A 48 0.68 -16.97 -5.66
CA ALA A 48 1.17 -17.91 -6.65
C ALA A 48 2.68 -18.12 -6.49
N VAL A 49 3.20 -19.23 -6.99
CA VAL A 49 4.64 -19.52 -6.92
C VAL A 49 5.23 -19.81 -8.29
N SER A 50 6.51 -19.50 -8.45
CA SER A 50 7.28 -19.75 -9.67
C SER A 50 8.74 -20.05 -9.36
N THR A 51 9.38 -20.84 -10.22
CA THR A 51 10.84 -21.05 -10.22
C THR A 51 11.56 -20.19 -11.27
N ASP A 52 10.82 -19.54 -12.19
CA ASP A 52 11.40 -18.88 -13.37
C ASP A 52 10.81 -17.48 -13.66
N LEU A 53 9.92 -16.98 -12.80
CA LEU A 53 9.16 -15.72 -12.92
C LEU A 53 8.27 -15.64 -14.18
N ARG A 54 8.08 -16.75 -14.90
CA ARG A 54 7.34 -16.80 -16.17
C ARG A 54 6.14 -17.73 -16.09
N THR A 55 6.31 -18.86 -15.40
CA THR A 55 5.30 -19.89 -15.21
C THR A 55 4.90 -19.88 -13.74
N TRP A 56 3.63 -19.60 -13.50
CA TRP A 56 3.10 -19.40 -12.16
C TRP A 56 2.10 -20.50 -11.82
N SER A 57 2.25 -21.09 -10.65
CA SER A 57 1.27 -22.01 -10.06
C SER A 57 0.47 -21.27 -9.01
N ASP A 58 -0.81 -21.03 -9.30
CA ASP A 58 -1.75 -20.42 -8.37
C ASP A 58 -1.92 -21.27 -7.10
N ARG A 59 -1.94 -20.61 -5.94
CA ARG A 59 -2.19 -21.18 -4.61
C ARG A 59 -3.47 -20.65 -3.99
N GLY A 60 -4.15 -19.70 -4.64
CA GLY A 60 -5.42 -19.14 -4.20
C GLY A 60 -5.27 -18.01 -3.17
N PRO A 61 -6.38 -17.58 -2.55
CA PRO A 61 -6.40 -16.51 -1.57
C PRO A 61 -5.66 -16.90 -0.29
N VAL A 62 -4.84 -15.99 0.24
CA VAL A 62 -4.06 -16.18 1.48
C VAL A 62 -4.41 -15.20 2.57
N LEU A 63 -4.91 -14.01 2.22
CA LEU A 63 -5.33 -13.03 3.21
C LEU A 63 -6.54 -12.24 2.72
N GLY A 64 -7.71 -12.59 3.23
CA GLY A 64 -8.97 -11.88 2.96
C GLY A 64 -9.33 -10.89 4.08
N PRO A 65 -10.51 -10.26 3.97
CA PRO A 65 -11.00 -9.30 4.95
C PRO A 65 -11.04 -9.91 6.36
N GLY A 66 -10.86 -9.08 7.38
CA GLY A 66 -10.93 -9.53 8.77
C GLY A 66 -12.31 -10.00 9.16
N GLY A 67 -13.19 -9.04 9.32
CA GLY A 67 -14.52 -9.21 9.85
C GLY A 67 -14.98 -7.93 10.50
N PRO A 68 -16.21 -7.89 11.03
CA PRO A 68 -16.81 -6.67 11.56
C PRO A 68 -15.94 -6.00 12.62
N GLY A 69 -15.64 -4.71 12.44
CA GLY A 69 -14.85 -3.90 13.36
C GLY A 69 -13.32 -4.05 13.23
N ALA A 70 -12.82 -4.94 12.37
CA ALA A 70 -11.39 -5.01 12.05
C ALA A 70 -10.95 -3.80 11.21
N PHE A 71 -9.65 -3.49 11.23
CA PHE A 71 -9.08 -2.41 10.42
C PHE A 71 -9.08 -2.73 8.92
N ASP A 72 -9.12 -4.01 8.57
CA ASP A 72 -9.22 -4.60 7.24
C ASP A 72 -10.60 -5.25 7.02
N GLU A 73 -11.64 -4.71 7.66
CA GLU A 73 -13.00 -5.27 7.66
C GLU A 73 -13.58 -5.48 6.26
N THR A 74 -13.25 -4.62 5.30
CA THR A 74 -13.85 -4.66 3.97
C THR A 74 -12.98 -5.36 2.95
N ALA A 75 -11.70 -4.99 2.84
CA ALA A 75 -10.78 -5.57 1.87
C ALA A 75 -9.32 -5.46 2.31
N THR A 76 -8.50 -6.36 1.77
CA THR A 76 -7.04 -6.38 1.94
C THR A 76 -6.37 -6.01 0.62
N TRP A 77 -5.48 -5.02 0.68
CA TRP A 77 -4.90 -4.33 -0.46
C TRP A 77 -3.36 -4.44 -0.47
N THR A 78 -2.75 -3.70 -1.38
CA THR A 78 -1.35 -3.76 -1.77
C THR A 78 -0.41 -3.62 -0.59
N GLY A 79 0.79 -4.18 -0.74
CA GLY A 79 1.76 -4.25 0.33
C GLY A 79 3.14 -4.70 -0.13
N SER A 80 3.93 -5.16 0.84
CA SER A 80 5.26 -5.73 0.62
C SER A 80 5.54 -6.85 1.60
N VAL A 81 6.47 -7.74 1.24
CA VAL A 81 6.91 -8.85 2.08
C VAL A 81 8.40 -8.73 2.32
N VAL A 82 8.80 -8.78 3.59
CA VAL A 82 10.21 -8.78 4.01
C VAL A 82 10.47 -9.91 4.99
N ARG A 83 11.71 -10.41 4.99
CA ARG A 83 12.18 -11.34 6.02
C ARG A 83 12.93 -10.58 7.10
N GLY A 84 12.48 -10.69 8.34
CA GLY A 84 13.16 -10.10 9.48
C GLY A 84 14.48 -10.81 9.79
N PRO A 85 15.34 -10.20 10.64
CA PRO A 85 16.58 -10.81 11.10
C PRO A 85 16.33 -12.05 11.99
N ASP A 86 15.12 -12.18 12.53
CA ASP A 86 14.62 -13.37 13.24
C ASP A 86 14.25 -14.53 12.30
N GLY A 87 14.36 -14.34 10.99
CA GLY A 87 14.03 -15.32 9.96
C GLY A 87 12.54 -15.44 9.66
N VAL A 88 11.68 -14.63 10.30
CA VAL A 88 10.22 -14.63 10.09
C VAL A 88 9.86 -13.68 8.97
N TRP A 89 8.98 -14.14 8.07
CA TRP A 89 8.42 -13.32 7.00
C TRP A 89 7.29 -12.47 7.53
N ARG A 90 7.25 -11.21 7.09
CA ARG A 90 6.21 -10.24 7.41
C ARG A 90 5.63 -9.69 6.12
N MET A 91 4.33 -9.86 5.93
CA MET A 91 3.55 -9.18 4.90
C MET A 91 2.97 -7.92 5.54
N PHE A 92 3.50 -6.77 5.16
CA PHE A 92 2.87 -5.49 5.43
C PHE A 92 1.87 -5.24 4.31
N TYR A 93 0.63 -4.92 4.66
CA TYR A 93 -0.45 -4.77 3.67
C TYR A 93 -1.43 -3.69 4.12
N THR A 94 -2.21 -3.19 3.18
CA THR A 94 -3.27 -2.23 3.48
C THR A 94 -4.55 -2.93 3.88
N GLY A 95 -5.07 -2.61 5.07
CA GLY A 95 -6.44 -2.90 5.45
C GLY A 95 -7.34 -1.71 5.12
N SER A 96 -8.48 -1.98 4.47
CA SER A 96 -9.45 -0.95 4.11
C SER A 96 -10.81 -1.19 4.79
N ARG A 97 -11.45 -0.08 5.16
CA ARG A 97 -12.84 -0.05 5.64
C ARG A 97 -13.63 0.94 4.82
N PHE A 98 -14.77 0.52 4.30
CA PHE A 98 -15.73 1.38 3.60
C PHE A 98 -16.92 1.65 4.52
N PRO A 99 -16.98 2.81 5.21
CA PRO A 99 -18.01 3.05 6.23
C PRO A 99 -19.43 3.15 5.64
N ASP A 100 -19.54 3.53 4.37
CA ASP A 100 -20.81 3.65 3.67
C ASP A 100 -20.84 2.74 2.42
N ALA A 101 -21.85 1.88 2.35
CA ALA A 101 -22.03 0.95 1.24
C ALA A 101 -22.27 1.66 -0.11
N GLY A 102 -22.76 2.90 -0.11
CA GLY A 102 -22.99 3.66 -1.34
C GLY A 102 -21.79 4.50 -1.83
N SER A 103 -20.73 4.60 -1.04
CA SER A 103 -19.64 5.56 -1.27
C SER A 103 -18.30 4.90 -1.59
N ALA A 104 -17.49 5.57 -2.40
CA ALA A 104 -16.08 5.22 -2.57
C ALA A 104 -15.24 5.55 -1.32
N SER A 105 -15.80 6.31 -0.37
CA SER A 105 -15.07 6.71 0.83
C SER A 105 -14.62 5.55 1.66
N ASN A 106 -13.35 5.60 2.04
CA ASN A 106 -12.71 4.53 2.79
C ASN A 106 -11.69 5.09 3.79
N ILE A 107 -11.39 4.27 4.79
CA ILE A 107 -10.29 4.47 5.73
C ILE A 107 -9.29 3.37 5.45
N GLU A 108 -8.05 3.77 5.13
CA GLU A 108 -6.95 2.85 4.88
C GLU A 108 -6.00 2.87 6.07
N THR A 109 -5.50 1.71 6.43
CA THR A 109 -4.52 1.55 7.50
C THR A 109 -3.57 0.43 7.15
N ILE A 110 -2.40 0.39 7.78
CA ILE A 110 -1.39 -0.63 7.47
C ILE A 110 -1.47 -1.73 8.53
N GLY A 111 -1.62 -2.97 8.09
CA GLY A 111 -1.57 -4.19 8.89
C GLY A 111 -0.28 -4.98 8.68
N VAL A 112 -0.08 -6.01 9.50
CA VAL A 112 0.99 -6.99 9.30
C VAL A 112 0.52 -8.42 9.59
N ALA A 113 0.88 -9.34 8.70
CA ALA A 113 0.75 -10.78 8.91
C ALA A 113 2.14 -11.45 8.93
N ARG A 114 2.32 -12.47 9.78
CA ARG A 114 3.59 -13.19 9.95
C ARG A 114 3.51 -14.58 9.34
N SER A 115 4.61 -15.07 8.79
CA SER A 115 4.71 -16.41 8.22
C SER A 115 6.11 -16.99 8.40
N THR A 116 6.21 -18.30 8.54
CA THR A 116 7.49 -19.03 8.51
C THR A 116 7.76 -19.73 7.18
N ASP A 117 6.76 -19.82 6.29
CA ASP A 117 6.79 -20.60 5.06
C ASP A 117 6.33 -19.84 3.80
N LEU A 118 5.94 -18.56 3.94
CA LEU A 118 5.36 -17.71 2.89
C LEU A 118 4.04 -18.24 2.28
N VAL A 119 3.41 -19.22 2.92
CA VAL A 119 2.15 -19.85 2.48
C VAL A 119 1.07 -19.63 3.52
N THR A 120 1.38 -19.90 4.78
CA THR A 120 0.46 -19.76 5.92
C THR A 120 0.75 -18.45 6.63
N TRP A 121 -0.28 -17.63 6.83
CA TRP A 121 -0.14 -16.29 7.40
C TRP A 121 -0.95 -16.14 8.69
N GLU A 122 -0.29 -15.66 9.74
CA GLU A 122 -0.91 -15.25 10.99
C GLU A 122 -1.05 -13.73 11.02
N ARG A 123 -2.27 -13.24 10.82
CA ARG A 123 -2.59 -11.81 10.85
C ARG A 123 -2.57 -11.26 12.27
N SER A 124 -1.98 -10.06 12.43
CA SER A 124 -2.11 -9.27 13.67
C SER A 124 -3.53 -8.72 13.85
N PRO A 125 -4.08 -8.71 15.07
CA PRO A 125 -5.48 -8.35 15.30
C PRO A 125 -5.80 -6.85 15.16
N ALA A 126 -4.78 -5.99 15.08
CA ALA A 126 -4.92 -4.54 15.01
C ALA A 126 -4.07 -3.97 13.88
N ALA A 127 -4.44 -2.77 13.42
CA ALA A 127 -3.61 -1.99 12.53
C ALA A 127 -2.26 -1.72 13.20
N LEU A 128 -1.20 -1.87 12.42
CA LEU A 128 0.16 -1.60 12.82
C LEU A 128 0.44 -0.08 12.84
N THR A 129 0.00 0.64 11.81
CA THR A 129 0.05 2.10 11.74
C THR A 129 -1.21 2.67 11.10
N THR A 130 -1.54 3.89 11.48
CA THR A 130 -2.62 4.70 10.92
C THR A 130 -2.08 6.07 10.53
N ALA A 131 -2.81 6.81 9.69
CA ALA A 131 -2.48 8.20 9.42
C ALA A 131 -2.47 9.00 10.72
N ASP A 132 -1.42 9.78 10.94
CA ASP A 132 -1.35 10.72 12.06
C ASP A 132 -2.03 12.03 11.66
N PRO A 133 -3.14 12.44 12.30
CA PRO A 133 -3.90 13.62 11.91
C PRO A 133 -3.14 14.94 12.06
N LEU A 134 -2.00 14.96 12.74
CA LEU A 134 -1.13 16.15 12.80
C LEU A 134 -0.27 16.32 11.54
N ARG A 135 -0.17 15.29 10.70
CA ARG A 135 0.79 15.21 9.57
C ARG A 135 0.09 14.88 8.26
N TYR A 136 -0.87 13.98 8.32
CA TYR A 136 -1.55 13.39 7.18
C TYR A 136 -3.04 13.68 7.22
N GLU A 137 -3.63 13.79 6.03
CA GLU A 137 -5.06 14.00 5.84
C GLU A 137 -5.83 12.76 6.33
N THR A 138 -6.86 12.98 7.14
CA THR A 138 -7.74 11.91 7.62
C THR A 138 -9.13 12.07 7.03
N LEU A 139 -9.93 11.01 7.04
CA LEU A 139 -11.28 11.05 6.47
C LEU A 139 -12.15 12.09 7.19
N ALA A 140 -11.90 12.32 8.49
CA ALA A 140 -12.58 13.32 9.30
C ALA A 140 -12.37 14.77 8.82
N GLU A 141 -11.32 15.05 8.05
CA GLU A 141 -11.07 16.37 7.49
C GLU A 141 -12.09 16.74 6.40
N GLY A 142 -12.65 15.73 5.71
CA GLY A 142 -13.72 15.91 4.71
C GLY A 142 -13.28 16.60 3.41
N THR A 143 -11.97 16.66 3.15
CA THR A 143 -11.35 17.31 1.99
C THR A 143 -11.05 16.34 0.84
N TRP A 144 -11.03 15.04 1.14
CA TRP A 144 -10.81 13.97 0.19
C TRP A 144 -11.72 12.78 0.50
N HIS A 145 -11.89 11.88 -0.47
CA HIS A 145 -12.79 10.75 -0.31
C HIS A 145 -12.17 9.61 0.52
N GLU A 146 -10.85 9.53 0.59
CA GLU A 146 -10.09 8.48 1.29
C GLU A 146 -9.23 9.07 2.41
N GLU A 147 -9.07 8.34 3.51
CA GLU A 147 -7.92 8.49 4.40
C GLU A 147 -6.76 7.68 3.83
N ALA A 148 -5.97 8.31 2.96
CA ALA A 148 -4.87 7.66 2.26
C ALA A 148 -3.74 7.29 3.23
N TRP A 149 -3.58 5.99 3.46
CA TRP A 149 -2.50 5.42 4.28
C TRP A 149 -2.26 3.97 3.85
N ARG A 150 -1.77 3.82 2.62
CA ARG A 150 -1.68 2.53 1.93
C ARG A 150 -0.34 2.24 1.25
N ASP A 151 -0.26 1.06 0.66
CA ASP A 151 0.84 0.57 -0.15
C ASP A 151 2.20 0.56 0.58
N PRO A 152 2.29 -0.08 1.78
CA PRO A 152 3.50 -0.06 2.58
C PRO A 152 4.67 -0.76 1.86
N TRP A 153 5.72 0.01 1.58
CA TRP A 153 7.00 -0.51 1.09
C TRP A 153 8.05 -0.49 2.18
N VAL A 154 8.36 -1.67 2.74
CA VAL A 154 9.29 -1.82 3.85
C VAL A 154 10.68 -2.24 3.36
N PHE A 155 11.72 -1.58 3.86
CA PHE A 155 13.11 -1.89 3.53
C PHE A 155 14.04 -1.52 4.71
N PRO A 156 15.18 -2.22 4.86
CA PRO A 156 16.13 -1.91 5.93
C PRO A 156 16.75 -0.52 5.71
N ASP A 157 17.01 0.20 6.79
CA ASP A 157 17.78 1.44 6.74
C ASP A 157 19.17 1.14 6.14
N PRO A 158 19.57 1.82 5.06
CA PRO A 158 20.90 1.65 4.47
C PRO A 158 22.06 1.94 5.43
N SER A 159 21.84 2.73 6.48
CA SER A 159 22.80 3.02 7.55
C SER A 159 22.85 1.94 8.65
N GLY A 160 21.90 1.00 8.64
CA GLY A 160 21.81 -0.11 9.57
C GLY A 160 20.97 0.16 10.84
N ASP A 161 20.32 1.31 10.94
CA ASP A 161 19.50 1.69 12.11
C ASP A 161 18.01 1.32 11.93
N GLY A 162 17.75 0.02 11.76
CA GLY A 162 16.39 -0.51 11.67
C GLY A 162 15.80 -0.48 10.26
N TRP A 163 14.57 0.02 10.13
CA TRP A 163 13.71 -0.15 8.95
C TRP A 163 12.92 1.11 8.63
N HIS A 164 12.70 1.32 7.34
CA HIS A 164 11.84 2.36 6.80
C HIS A 164 10.61 1.72 6.14
N MET A 165 9.51 2.47 6.15
CA MET A 165 8.30 2.17 5.38
C MET A 165 7.91 3.42 4.59
N LEU A 166 7.85 3.29 3.26
CA LEU A 166 7.22 4.29 2.39
C LEU A 166 5.75 3.99 2.26
N ILE A 167 4.93 5.03 2.20
CA ILE A 167 3.48 4.92 2.30
C ILE A 167 2.86 5.90 1.31
N THR A 168 1.84 5.46 0.57
CA THR A 168 0.98 6.37 -0.18
C THR A 168 0.11 7.13 0.80
N ALA A 169 0.27 8.45 0.84
CA ALA A 169 -0.42 9.30 1.78
C ALA A 169 -0.77 10.66 1.17
N ARG A 170 -1.57 11.44 1.91
CA ARG A 170 -1.89 12.83 1.60
C ARG A 170 -1.63 13.72 2.80
N THR A 171 -1.23 14.97 2.58
CA THR A 171 -1.10 15.96 3.66
C THR A 171 -2.41 16.69 3.91
N GLY A 172 -2.62 17.15 5.15
CA GLY A 172 -3.77 17.98 5.51
C GLY A 172 -3.82 19.32 4.74
N ARG A 173 -4.98 19.98 4.75
CA ARG A 173 -5.27 21.15 3.89
C ARG A 173 -4.40 22.36 4.06
N ASP A 174 -3.83 22.53 5.25
CA ASP A 174 -3.06 23.71 5.64
C ASP A 174 -1.55 23.47 5.53
N THR A 175 -1.12 22.30 5.02
CA THR A 175 0.28 21.94 4.88
C THR A 175 0.92 22.67 3.69
N PRO A 176 1.98 23.47 3.90
CA PRO A 176 2.67 24.15 2.81
C PRO A 176 3.51 23.16 1.97
N GLY A 177 3.61 23.44 0.68
CA GLY A 177 4.53 22.79 -0.24
C GLY A 177 5.98 23.25 -0.04
N ALA A 178 6.87 22.79 -0.93
CA ALA A 178 8.30 23.10 -0.87
C ALA A 178 8.62 24.60 -1.04
N ASP A 179 7.70 25.37 -1.64
CA ASP A 179 7.81 26.82 -1.83
C ASP A 179 7.27 27.63 -0.62
N GLY A 180 6.83 26.95 0.43
CA GLY A 180 6.26 27.54 1.64
C GLY A 180 4.80 27.98 1.51
N ARG A 181 4.12 27.65 0.40
CA ARG A 181 2.71 28.00 0.16
C ARG A 181 1.84 26.77 0.17
N VAL A 182 0.60 26.91 0.63
CA VAL A 182 -0.40 25.85 0.51
C VAL A 182 -0.77 25.71 -0.99
N PRO A 183 -0.77 24.48 -1.55
CA PRO A 183 -1.18 24.26 -2.94
C PRO A 183 -2.57 24.82 -3.23
N ALA A 184 -2.70 25.55 -4.34
CA ALA A 184 -3.96 26.17 -4.72
C ALA A 184 -5.01 25.13 -5.17
N ASP A 185 -4.57 24.04 -5.81
CA ASP A 185 -5.42 22.89 -6.12
C ASP A 185 -5.52 21.98 -4.88
N PRO A 186 -6.70 21.81 -4.27
CA PRO A 186 -6.86 20.95 -3.08
C PRO A 186 -6.59 19.46 -3.39
N ARG A 187 -6.57 19.08 -4.67
CA ARG A 187 -6.20 17.73 -5.07
C ARG A 187 -4.70 17.49 -4.91
N ASP A 188 -3.87 18.51 -5.08
CA ASP A 188 -2.41 18.40 -5.16
C ASP A 188 -1.73 18.28 -3.79
N ARG A 189 -2.09 17.21 -3.07
CA ARG A 189 -1.66 16.93 -1.70
C ARG A 189 -1.06 15.55 -1.51
N GLY A 190 -0.89 14.80 -2.59
CA GLY A 190 -0.24 13.48 -2.54
C GLY A 190 1.21 13.63 -2.08
N VAL A 191 1.61 12.77 -1.16
CA VAL A 191 2.97 12.70 -0.64
C VAL A 191 3.42 11.25 -0.40
N VAL A 192 4.73 11.07 -0.30
CA VAL A 192 5.32 9.85 0.23
C VAL A 192 5.30 9.95 1.76
N GLY A 193 4.36 9.27 2.38
CA GLY A 193 4.32 9.08 3.82
C GLY A 193 5.48 8.21 4.30
N HIS A 194 5.80 8.32 5.59
CA HIS A 194 6.96 7.66 6.18
C HIS A 194 6.70 7.17 7.59
N ALA A 195 7.16 5.94 7.86
CA ALA A 195 7.32 5.42 9.20
C ALA A 195 8.68 4.72 9.36
N THR A 196 9.17 4.64 10.59
CA THR A 196 10.42 3.96 10.94
C THR A 196 10.20 2.94 12.03
N SER A 197 10.94 1.83 12.01
CA SER A 197 10.91 0.81 13.05
C SER A 197 12.31 0.31 13.37
N PRO A 198 12.67 0.11 14.65
CA PRO A 198 13.93 -0.52 15.01
C PRO A 198 13.93 -2.04 14.77
N ASP A 199 12.76 -2.69 14.74
CA ASP A 199 12.64 -4.15 14.90
C ASP A 199 11.55 -4.82 14.05
N LEU A 200 10.90 -4.08 13.14
CA LEU A 200 9.72 -4.48 12.35
C LEU A 200 8.41 -4.68 13.14
N GLU A 201 8.44 -4.49 14.45
CA GLU A 201 7.30 -4.72 15.35
C GLU A 201 6.72 -3.39 15.85
N VAL A 202 7.57 -2.47 16.29
CA VAL A 202 7.17 -1.15 16.77
C VAL A 202 7.45 -0.10 15.71
N TRP A 203 6.43 0.63 15.29
CA TRP A 203 6.53 1.63 14.23
C TRP A 203 6.24 3.03 14.75
N THR A 204 7.05 4.00 14.30
CA THR A 204 6.86 5.42 14.57
C THR A 204 6.57 6.14 13.27
N VAL A 205 5.38 6.75 13.16
CA VAL A 205 5.02 7.61 12.04
C VAL A 205 5.89 8.87 12.06
N ARG A 206 6.39 9.28 10.89
CA ARG A 206 7.28 10.44 10.68
C ARG A 206 6.62 11.46 9.77
N GLU A 207 7.29 12.61 9.62
CA GLU A 207 6.92 13.60 8.60
C GLU A 207 6.98 12.99 7.19
N PRO A 208 6.20 13.49 6.23
CA PRO A 208 6.29 13.08 4.83
C PRO A 208 7.71 13.26 4.26
N LEU A 209 8.12 12.37 3.37
CA LEU A 209 9.41 12.46 2.65
C LEU A 209 9.36 13.37 1.42
N SER A 210 8.16 13.77 1.00
CA SER A 210 7.94 14.72 -0.09
C SER A 210 6.97 15.82 0.34
N ALA A 211 7.08 16.99 -0.28
CA ALA A 211 6.13 18.08 -0.09
C ALA A 211 4.93 17.94 -1.03
N PRO A 212 3.74 18.44 -0.66
CA PRO A 212 2.60 18.55 -1.56
C PRO A 212 2.84 19.64 -2.63
N GLY A 213 1.97 19.72 -3.65
CA GLY A 213 2.13 20.69 -4.74
C GLY A 213 3.00 20.20 -5.91
N ALA A 214 3.26 18.90 -6.00
CA ALA A 214 4.09 18.28 -7.05
C ALA A 214 3.28 17.86 -8.30
N GLY A 215 1.97 18.11 -8.28
CA GLY A 215 1.02 17.79 -9.33
C GLY A 215 0.38 16.41 -9.21
N PHE A 216 0.29 15.85 -8.01
CA PHE A 216 -0.21 14.48 -7.79
C PHE A 216 -1.25 14.43 -6.67
N ALA A 217 -2.40 13.80 -6.94
CA ALA A 217 -3.38 13.54 -5.89
C ALA A 217 -2.92 12.43 -4.93
N HIS A 218 -2.22 11.44 -5.46
CA HIS A 218 -1.56 10.35 -4.74
C HIS A 218 -0.27 9.96 -5.45
N LEU A 219 0.70 9.44 -4.68
CA LEU A 219 1.85 8.73 -5.22
C LEU A 219 1.72 7.26 -4.77
N GLU A 220 1.15 6.43 -5.64
CA GLU A 220 0.72 5.06 -5.32
C GLU A 220 1.86 4.05 -5.47
N VAL A 221 1.81 2.97 -4.70
CA VAL A 221 2.75 1.85 -4.77
C VAL A 221 4.23 2.30 -4.78
N PRO A 222 4.68 3.09 -3.79
CA PRO A 222 6.04 3.58 -3.76
C PRO A 222 7.02 2.41 -3.65
N GLN A 223 8.11 2.43 -4.43
CA GLN A 223 9.18 1.45 -4.33
C GLN A 223 10.55 2.15 -4.40
N SER A 224 11.42 1.86 -3.44
CA SER A 224 12.81 2.32 -3.46
C SER A 224 13.67 1.31 -4.22
N VAL A 225 14.36 1.77 -5.25
CA VAL A 225 15.29 0.96 -6.04
C VAL A 225 16.63 1.66 -6.20
N THR A 226 17.71 0.89 -6.26
CA THR A 226 19.04 1.42 -6.57
C THR A 226 19.49 0.90 -7.93
N VAL A 227 19.74 1.80 -8.87
CA VAL A 227 20.19 1.48 -10.23
C VAL A 227 21.49 2.22 -10.48
N ASP A 228 22.57 1.49 -10.79
CA ASP A 228 23.91 2.05 -11.04
C ASP A 228 24.37 3.05 -9.96
N GLY A 229 24.11 2.72 -8.69
CA GLY A 229 24.46 3.54 -7.53
C GLY A 229 23.58 4.77 -7.29
N ARG A 230 22.49 4.94 -8.06
CA ARG A 230 21.50 5.99 -7.84
C ARG A 230 20.26 5.43 -7.16
N HIS A 231 19.83 6.08 -6.09
CA HIS A 231 18.56 5.78 -5.43
C HIS A 231 17.43 6.46 -6.19
N LEU A 232 16.45 5.67 -6.61
CA LEU A 232 15.26 6.12 -7.33
C LEU A 232 14.03 5.68 -6.53
N LEU A 233 13.03 6.57 -6.49
CA LEU A 233 11.70 6.23 -6.06
C LEU A 233 10.84 6.00 -7.31
N LEU A 234 10.25 4.81 -7.40
CA LEU A 234 9.21 4.49 -8.36
C LEU A 234 7.86 4.64 -7.66
N PHE A 235 6.86 5.16 -8.38
CA PHE A 235 5.48 5.22 -7.91
C PHE A 235 4.56 5.26 -9.15
N SER A 236 3.28 4.99 -8.92
CA SER A 236 2.23 5.08 -9.93
C SER A 236 1.31 6.26 -9.63
N CYS A 237 0.78 6.88 -10.68
CA CYS A 237 -0.30 7.85 -10.59
C CYS A 237 -1.09 7.76 -11.89
N ASP A 238 -2.39 7.50 -11.82
CA ASP A 238 -3.21 7.52 -13.02
C ASP A 238 -3.40 8.96 -13.54
N THR A 239 -3.71 9.10 -14.83
CA THR A 239 -3.92 10.40 -15.47
C THR A 239 -5.04 11.20 -14.83
N ALA A 240 -6.09 10.54 -14.30
CA ALA A 240 -7.21 11.22 -13.67
C ALA A 240 -6.83 11.85 -12.32
N HIS A 241 -5.75 11.36 -11.68
CA HIS A 241 -5.21 11.80 -10.41
C HIS A 241 -4.01 12.74 -10.52
N LEU A 242 -3.61 13.11 -11.75
CA LEU A 242 -2.76 14.29 -11.94
C LEU A 242 -3.50 15.56 -11.50
N ALA A 243 -2.78 16.42 -10.79
CA ALA A 243 -3.31 17.61 -10.14
C ALA A 243 -2.43 18.83 -10.45
N GLY A 244 -2.87 20.02 -10.00
CA GLY A 244 -2.08 21.24 -10.15
C GLY A 244 -1.70 21.49 -11.61
N GLU A 245 -0.41 21.76 -11.86
CA GLU A 245 0.11 22.04 -13.21
C GLU A 245 0.12 20.81 -14.13
N ARG A 246 0.08 19.60 -13.59
CA ARG A 246 0.10 18.34 -14.36
C ARG A 246 -1.27 17.91 -14.86
N ARG A 247 -2.32 18.63 -14.48
CA ARG A 247 -3.70 18.23 -14.78
C ARG A 247 -3.94 18.18 -16.29
N GLY A 248 -4.20 16.98 -16.81
CA GLY A 248 -4.51 16.75 -18.23
C GLY A 248 -3.32 16.46 -19.13
N GLU A 249 -2.12 16.24 -18.56
CA GLU A 249 -1.01 15.53 -19.24
C GLU A 249 -1.41 14.08 -19.57
#